data_AF-A0A1A8F1C3-F1
#
_entry.id   AF-A0A1A8F1C3-F1
#
_cell.length_a   1.000
_cell.length_b   1.000
_cell.length_c   1.000
_cell.angle_alpha   90.00
_cell.angle_beta   90.00
_cell.angle_gamma   90.00
#
_symmetry.space_group_name_H-M   'P 1'
#
loop_
_entity.id
_entity.type
_entity.pdbx_description
1 polymer ?
#
loop_
_entity_poly.entity_id
_entity_poly.type
_entity_poly.pdbx_seq_one_letter_code
_entity_poly.pdbx_strand_id
1 'polypeptide(L)'
;MPGSCCARVKWVITWPLGLLLYCTVPNCILPRWHRWFMVTFVASTLWIAVFSYLMVWMVTIISFTLDIPDYIMGITFLAAGTSVPDCMASLIVARQGMGDMAVSNSIGSNIFDILLGLGFPWALRTLVVDRGYDVHINNKGLVYSVVLLLASVFLTVMSVHLNHWKLDRRLGLGLIFLYAIFLLCSILFGQM
;
A
#
# COMPACT_ATOMS: atom_id res chain seq x y z
N MET A 1 12.77 1.95 -28.21
CA MET A 1 11.49 1.48 -28.76
C MET A 1 11.23 0.07 -28.25
N PRO A 2 10.08 -0.25 -27.63
CA PRO A 2 9.82 -1.58 -27.10
C PRO A 2 9.62 -2.62 -28.22
N GLY A 3 10.25 -3.79 -28.08
CA GLY A 3 10.31 -4.83 -29.12
C GLY A 3 9.09 -5.77 -29.22
N SER A 4 8.16 -5.77 -28.26
CA SER A 4 6.98 -6.65 -28.25
C SER A 4 5.67 -5.89 -28.44
N CYS A 5 4.67 -6.52 -29.09
CA CYS A 5 3.37 -5.91 -29.38
C CYS A 5 2.64 -5.46 -28.09
N CYS A 6 2.65 -6.29 -27.04
CA CYS A 6 2.08 -5.95 -25.74
C CYS A 6 2.78 -4.75 -25.06
N ALA A 7 4.09 -4.63 -25.25
CA ALA A 7 4.86 -3.50 -24.73
C ALA A 7 4.59 -2.20 -25.51
N ARG A 8 4.25 -2.29 -26.80
CA ARG A 8 3.85 -1.14 -27.62
C ARG A 8 2.45 -0.62 -27.23
N VAL A 9 1.49 -1.51 -26.97
CA VAL A 9 0.16 -1.14 -26.49
C VAL A 9 0.24 -0.46 -25.12
N LYS A 10 0.99 -1.06 -24.18
CA LYS A 10 1.24 -0.44 -22.86
C LYS A 10 1.89 0.94 -23.00
N TRP A 11 2.86 1.08 -23.89
CA TRP A 11 3.53 2.36 -24.14
C TRP A 11 2.55 3.43 -24.66
N VAL A 12 1.72 3.11 -25.66
CA VAL A 12 0.73 4.07 -26.20
C VAL A 12 -0.28 4.51 -25.14
N ILE A 13 -0.75 3.61 -24.28
CA ILE A 13 -1.70 3.92 -23.21
C ILE A 13 -1.05 4.78 -22.11
N THR A 14 0.20 4.48 -21.74
CA THR A 14 0.93 5.24 -20.72
C THR A 14 1.51 6.55 -21.23
N TRP A 15 1.63 6.73 -22.55
CA TRP A 15 2.22 7.91 -23.16
C TRP A 15 1.51 9.24 -22.83
N PRO A 16 0.18 9.39 -22.97
CA PRO A 16 -0.49 10.64 -22.63
C PRO A 16 -0.39 10.95 -21.13
N LEU A 17 -0.50 9.93 -20.28
CA LEU A 17 -0.40 10.06 -18.83
C LEU A 17 1.04 10.44 -18.41
N GLY A 18 2.04 9.82 -19.03
CA GLY A 18 3.45 10.09 -18.83
C GLY A 18 3.87 11.48 -19.31
N LEU A 19 3.29 11.97 -20.42
CA LEU A 19 3.53 13.32 -20.93
C LEU A 19 2.93 14.38 -19.99
N LEU A 20 1.72 14.12 -19.49
CA LEU A 20 1.03 15.01 -18.55
C LEU A 20 1.80 15.10 -17.22
N LEU A 21 2.26 13.96 -16.68
CA LEU A 21 3.10 13.91 -15.49
C LEU A 21 4.48 14.53 -15.73
N TYR A 22 5.08 14.33 -16.90
CA TYR A 22 6.37 14.93 -17.25
C TYR A 22 6.29 16.46 -17.39
N CYS A 23 5.15 16.99 -17.85
CA CYS A 23 4.95 18.43 -17.95
C CYS A 23 4.66 19.08 -16.59
N THR A 24 4.08 18.34 -15.64
CA THR A 24 3.61 18.90 -14.37
C THR A 24 4.54 18.62 -13.19
N VAL A 25 5.34 17.55 -13.26
CA VAL A 25 6.33 17.21 -12.22
C VAL A 25 7.73 17.60 -12.71
N PRO A 26 8.38 18.61 -12.11
CA PRO A 26 9.74 18.97 -12.47
C PRO A 26 10.69 17.78 -12.27
N ASN A 27 11.64 17.58 -13.18
CA ASN A 27 12.58 16.47 -13.05
C ASN A 27 13.79 16.88 -12.19
N CYS A 28 13.79 16.48 -10.91
CA CYS A 28 14.85 16.79 -9.95
C CYS A 28 16.14 15.96 -10.13
N ILE A 29 16.17 15.02 -11.08
CA ILE A 29 17.38 14.24 -11.40
C ILE A 29 18.40 15.13 -12.15
N LEU A 30 17.95 16.18 -12.84
CA LEU A 30 18.87 17.10 -13.53
C LEU A 30 19.55 18.07 -12.54
N PRO A 31 20.87 18.29 -12.66
CA PRO A 31 21.64 19.15 -11.75
C PRO A 31 21.15 20.61 -11.70
N ARG A 32 20.39 21.07 -12.71
CA ARG A 32 19.78 22.42 -12.73
C ARG A 32 18.57 22.58 -11.80
N TRP A 33 17.87 21.48 -11.45
CA TRP A 33 16.59 21.49 -10.73
C TRP A 33 16.67 20.85 -9.34
N HIS A 34 17.87 20.53 -8.84
CA HIS A 34 18.06 19.86 -7.54
C HIS A 34 17.43 20.63 -6.35
N ARG A 35 17.41 21.96 -6.39
CA ARG A 35 16.78 22.81 -5.34
C ARG A 35 15.25 22.75 -5.32
N TRP A 36 14.62 22.20 -6.36
CA TRP A 36 13.16 22.14 -6.51
C TRP A 36 12.57 20.83 -5.98
N PHE A 37 13.35 20.02 -5.25
CA PHE A 37 12.91 18.74 -4.71
C PHE A 37 11.61 18.80 -3.89
N MET A 38 11.39 19.86 -3.11
CA MET A 38 10.12 20.03 -2.38
C MET A 38 8.93 20.23 -3.33
N VAL A 39 9.12 20.96 -4.44
CA VAL A 39 8.06 21.20 -5.42
C VAL A 39 7.72 19.92 -6.17
N THR A 40 8.73 19.14 -6.54
CA THR A 40 8.52 17.84 -7.20
C THR A 40 7.80 16.86 -6.28
N PHE A 41 8.19 16.83 -5.00
CA PHE A 41 7.51 16.03 -3.98
C PHE A 41 6.03 16.41 -3.85
N VAL A 42 5.73 17.70 -3.64
CA VAL A 42 4.33 18.18 -3.50
C VAL A 42 3.52 17.93 -4.77
N ALA A 43 4.09 18.17 -5.95
CA ALA A 43 3.41 17.91 -7.23
C ALA A 43 3.11 16.41 -7.40
N SER A 44 4.04 15.53 -7.07
CA SER A 44 3.81 14.08 -7.10
C SER A 44 2.75 13.64 -6.08
N THR A 45 2.77 14.19 -4.86
CA THR A 45 1.74 13.91 -3.84
C THR A 45 0.35 14.35 -4.31
N LEU A 46 0.22 15.52 -4.94
CA LEU A 46 -1.05 15.99 -5.51
C LEU A 46 -1.55 15.06 -6.61
N TRP A 47 -0.68 14.60 -7.50
CA TRP A 47 -1.06 13.62 -8.53
C TRP A 47 -1.50 12.29 -7.96
N ILE A 48 -0.81 11.78 -6.94
CA ILE A 48 -1.22 10.57 -6.22
C ILE A 48 -2.62 10.77 -5.61
N ALA A 49 -2.90 11.93 -5.02
CA ALA A 49 -4.23 12.24 -4.48
C ALA A 49 -5.31 12.27 -5.57
N VAL A 50 -5.04 12.89 -6.72
CA VAL A 50 -5.97 12.92 -7.87
C VAL A 50 -6.22 11.50 -8.40
N PHE A 51 -5.18 10.69 -8.59
CA PHE A 51 -5.34 9.31 -9.07
C PHE A 51 -6.06 8.44 -8.04
N SER A 52 -5.81 8.64 -6.75
CA SER A 52 -6.52 7.94 -5.67
C SER A 52 -8.03 8.27 -5.71
N TYR A 53 -8.39 9.55 -5.86
CA TYR A 53 -9.79 9.96 -6.01
C TYR A 53 -10.45 9.32 -7.24
N LEU A 54 -9.78 9.38 -8.40
CA LEU A 54 -10.28 8.76 -9.63
C LEU A 54 -10.43 7.23 -9.49
N MET A 55 -9.50 6.57 -8.80
CA MET A 55 -9.56 5.13 -8.53
C MET A 55 -10.81 4.79 -7.72
N VAL A 56 -11.03 5.47 -6.60
CA VAL A 56 -12.20 5.25 -5.74
C VAL A 56 -13.48 5.52 -6.52
N TRP A 57 -13.54 6.64 -7.26
CA TRP A 57 -14.70 6.99 -8.07
C TRP A 57 -15.03 5.91 -9.12
N MET A 58 -14.04 5.43 -9.88
CA MET A 58 -14.25 4.34 -10.84
C MET A 58 -14.72 3.05 -10.17
N VAL A 59 -14.15 2.70 -9.03
CA VAL A 59 -14.55 1.51 -8.28
C VAL A 59 -16.01 1.61 -7.83
N THR A 60 -16.47 2.77 -7.35
CA THR A 60 -17.88 2.96 -6.96
C THR A 60 -18.85 2.83 -8.14
N ILE A 61 -18.48 3.33 -9.33
CA ILE A 61 -19.31 3.16 -10.54
C ILE A 61 -19.40 1.68 -10.93
N ILE A 62 -18.29 0.96 -10.87
CA ILE A 62 -18.27 -0.49 -11.14
C ILE A 62 -19.10 -1.24 -10.10
N SER A 63 -18.97 -0.88 -8.82
CA SER A 63 -19.75 -1.48 -7.73
C SER A 63 -21.25 -1.32 -7.96
N PHE A 64 -21.70 -0.11 -8.31
CA PHE A 64 -23.08 0.19 -8.65
C PHE A 64 -23.57 -0.59 -9.88
N THR A 65 -22.73 -0.73 -10.92
CA THR A 65 -23.10 -1.44 -12.15
C THR A 65 -23.23 -2.95 -11.95
N LEU A 66 -22.41 -3.52 -11.07
CA LEU A 66 -22.38 -4.95 -10.78
C LEU A 66 -23.28 -5.36 -9.60
N ASP A 67 -23.97 -4.39 -8.97
CA ASP A 67 -24.77 -4.57 -7.75
C ASP A 67 -23.98 -5.24 -6.60
N ILE A 68 -22.68 -4.92 -6.52
CA ILE A 68 -21.80 -5.37 -5.45
C ILE A 68 -21.76 -4.26 -4.40
N PRO A 69 -21.86 -4.58 -3.10
CA PRO A 69 -21.69 -3.58 -2.05
C PRO A 69 -20.31 -2.90 -2.08
N ASP A 70 -20.27 -1.57 -1.99
CA ASP A 70 -19.04 -0.76 -2.06
C ASP A 70 -17.97 -1.21 -1.06
N TYR A 71 -18.38 -1.66 0.13
CA TYR A 71 -17.44 -2.11 1.16
C TYR A 71 -16.68 -3.38 0.73
N ILE A 72 -17.31 -4.28 -0.04
CA ILE A 72 -16.65 -5.49 -0.56
C ILE A 72 -15.61 -5.08 -1.60
N MET A 73 -15.97 -4.17 -2.50
CA MET A 73 -15.04 -3.64 -3.52
C MET A 73 -13.86 -2.90 -2.88
N GLY A 74 -14.09 -2.20 -1.76
CA GLY A 74 -13.05 -1.56 -0.96
C GLY A 74 -12.05 -2.57 -0.37
N ILE A 75 -12.53 -3.58 0.36
CA ILE A 75 -11.65 -4.57 1.02
C ILE A 75 -10.97 -5.55 0.07
N THR A 76 -11.42 -5.64 -1.19
CA THR A 76 -10.87 -6.56 -2.18
C THR A 76 -10.08 -5.82 -3.26
N PHE A 77 -10.78 -5.10 -4.15
CA PHE A 77 -10.19 -4.48 -5.33
C PHE A 77 -9.33 -3.29 -4.98
N LEU A 78 -9.82 -2.39 -4.10
CA LEU A 78 -9.06 -1.21 -3.70
C LEU A 78 -7.85 -1.61 -2.84
N ALA A 79 -8.03 -2.51 -1.88
CA ALA A 79 -6.95 -3.05 -1.05
C ALA A 79 -5.85 -3.76 -1.87
N ALA A 80 -6.23 -4.56 -2.87
CA ALA A 80 -5.26 -5.16 -3.80
C ALA A 80 -4.59 -4.09 -4.67
N GLY A 81 -5.36 -3.08 -5.12
CA GLY A 81 -4.90 -1.99 -5.98
C GLY A 81 -3.83 -1.10 -5.34
N THR A 82 -3.82 -0.93 -4.01
CA THR A 82 -2.78 -0.21 -3.27
C THR A 82 -1.58 -1.10 -2.94
N SER A 83 -1.82 -2.34 -2.51
CA SER A 83 -0.75 -3.24 -2.05
C SER A 83 0.18 -3.72 -3.16
N VAL A 84 -0.34 -3.95 -4.38
CA VAL A 84 0.45 -4.42 -5.53
C VAL A 84 1.52 -3.41 -5.96
N PRO A 85 1.20 -2.12 -6.24
CA PRO A 85 2.21 -1.14 -6.59
C PRO A 85 3.21 -0.88 -5.46
N ASP A 86 2.79 -0.90 -4.20
CA ASP A 86 3.71 -0.76 -3.05
C ASP A 86 4.71 -1.92 -2.95
N CYS A 87 4.25 -3.15 -3.18
CA CYS A 87 5.10 -4.32 -3.28
C CYS A 87 6.09 -4.20 -4.46
N MET A 88 5.63 -3.74 -5.62
CA MET A 88 6.48 -3.51 -6.79
C MET A 88 7.54 -2.43 -6.52
N ALA A 89 7.17 -1.31 -5.90
CA ALA A 89 8.10 -0.25 -5.53
C ALA A 89 9.19 -0.76 -4.57
N SER A 90 8.78 -1.49 -3.52
CA SER A 90 9.71 -2.12 -2.57
C SER A 90 10.65 -3.12 -3.27
N LEU A 91 10.13 -3.93 -4.20
CA LEU A 91 10.91 -4.91 -4.96
C LEU A 91 11.94 -4.23 -5.88
N ILE A 92 11.56 -3.14 -6.56
CA ILE A 92 12.47 -2.39 -7.45
C ILE A 92 13.64 -1.81 -6.64
N VAL A 93 13.35 -1.16 -5.52
CA VAL A 93 14.34 -0.56 -4.62
C VAL A 93 15.24 -1.63 -3.99
N ALA A 94 14.68 -2.76 -3.58
CA ALA A 94 15.47 -3.90 -3.09
C ALA A 94 16.42 -4.45 -4.17
N ARG A 95 15.97 -4.55 -5.43
CA ARG A 95 16.84 -4.98 -6.55
C ARG A 95 17.94 -3.99 -6.90
N GLN A 96 17.78 -2.72 -6.55
CA GLN A 96 18.82 -1.70 -6.69
C GLN A 96 19.86 -1.73 -5.56
N GLY A 97 19.75 -2.69 -4.62
CA GLY A 97 20.66 -2.81 -3.48
C GLY A 97 20.28 -1.91 -2.29
N MET A 98 19.16 -1.18 -2.37
CA MET A 98 18.67 -0.30 -1.31
C MET A 98 17.69 -1.05 -0.38
N GLY A 99 18.17 -2.15 0.22
CA GLY A 99 17.34 -3.02 1.08
C GLY A 99 16.68 -2.27 2.24
N ASP A 100 17.39 -1.35 2.88
CA ASP A 100 16.87 -0.55 4.00
C ASP A 100 15.65 0.30 3.59
N MET A 101 15.70 0.86 2.39
CA MET A 101 14.60 1.66 1.84
C MET A 101 13.39 0.77 1.47
N ALA A 102 13.63 -0.46 1.00
CA ALA A 102 12.56 -1.41 0.75
C ALA A 102 11.86 -1.85 2.05
N VAL A 103 12.63 -2.09 3.11
CA VAL A 103 12.09 -2.43 4.44
C VAL A 103 11.32 -1.24 5.03
N SER A 104 11.86 -0.02 4.95
CA SER A 104 11.17 1.17 5.44
C SER A 104 9.86 1.42 4.70
N ASN A 105 9.81 1.18 3.39
CA ASN A 105 8.58 1.31 2.61
C ASN A 105 7.52 0.27 3.03
N SER A 106 7.93 -1.00 3.17
CA SER A 106 7.00 -2.07 3.56
C SER A 106 6.43 -1.90 4.96
N ILE A 107 7.23 -1.42 5.93
CA ILE A 107 6.77 -1.18 7.30
C ILE A 107 5.98 0.13 7.37
N GLY A 108 6.48 1.18 6.73
CA GLY A 108 5.89 2.52 6.75
C GLY A 108 4.51 2.59 6.11
N SER A 109 4.29 1.93 4.96
CA SER A 109 2.99 1.92 4.28
C SER A 109 1.90 1.32 5.16
N ASN A 110 2.16 0.17 5.80
CA ASN A 110 1.19 -0.46 6.71
C ASN A 110 0.87 0.39 7.94
N ILE A 111 1.88 1.07 8.51
CA ILE A 111 1.67 2.00 9.63
C ILE A 111 0.82 3.18 9.18
N PHE A 112 1.12 3.75 8.00
CA PHE A 112 0.37 4.86 7.42
C PHE A 112 -1.10 4.47 7.17
N ASP A 113 -1.37 3.29 6.61
CA ASP A 113 -2.73 2.81 6.34
C ASP A 113 -3.55 2.64 7.63
N ILE A 114 -2.95 2.13 8.70
CA ILE A 114 -3.66 1.96 9.98
C ILE A 114 -3.92 3.32 10.64
N LEU A 115 -2.90 4.18 10.73
CA LEU A 115 -3.04 5.47 11.43
C LEU A 115 -3.87 6.48 10.65
N LEU A 116 -3.59 6.64 9.35
CA LEU A 116 -4.23 7.65 8.52
C LEU A 116 -5.38 7.10 7.68
N GLY A 117 -5.36 5.83 7.28
CA GLY A 117 -6.49 5.20 6.58
C GLY A 117 -7.64 4.84 7.52
N LEU A 118 -7.37 4.31 8.72
CA LEU A 118 -8.42 3.95 9.70
C LEU A 118 -8.54 4.98 10.82
N GLY A 119 -7.44 5.36 11.46
CA GLY A 119 -7.45 6.22 12.65
C GLY A 119 -7.94 7.64 12.37
N PHE A 120 -7.49 8.26 11.28
CA PHE A 120 -7.82 9.65 10.97
C PHE A 120 -9.31 9.87 10.63
N PRO A 121 -9.98 9.07 9.77
CA PRO A 121 -11.42 9.21 9.53
C PRO A 121 -12.27 9.00 10.79
N TRP A 122 -11.89 8.07 11.67
CA TRP A 122 -12.56 7.86 12.95
C TRP A 122 -12.37 9.03 13.91
N ALA A 123 -11.15 9.55 14.03
CA ALA A 123 -10.87 10.75 14.82
C ALA A 123 -11.65 11.96 14.31
N LEU A 124 -11.72 12.14 12.98
CA LEU A 124 -12.47 13.23 12.37
C LEU A 124 -13.97 13.09 12.65
N ARG A 125 -14.54 11.89 12.51
CA ARG A 125 -15.96 11.64 12.77
C ARG A 125 -16.33 11.90 14.23
N THR A 126 -15.53 11.42 15.17
CA THR A 126 -15.77 11.57 16.62
C THR A 126 -15.56 13.01 17.12
N LEU A 127 -14.65 13.78 16.51
CA LEU A 127 -14.40 15.17 16.89
C LEU A 127 -15.36 16.17 16.22
N VAL A 128 -15.72 15.94 14.96
CA VAL A 128 -16.41 16.94 14.11
C VAL A 128 -17.88 16.61 13.86
N VAL A 129 -18.23 15.33 13.68
CA VAL A 129 -19.59 14.92 13.25
C VAL A 129 -20.44 14.56 14.46
N ASP A 130 -20.03 13.56 15.25
CA ASP A 130 -20.78 13.06 16.40
C ASP A 130 -19.91 13.13 17.67
N ARG A 131 -19.97 14.27 18.38
CA ARG A 131 -19.21 14.47 19.62
C ARG A 131 -19.63 13.45 20.69
N GLY A 132 -18.79 12.44 20.91
CA GLY A 132 -18.94 11.48 22.00
C GLY A 132 -19.76 10.22 21.69
N TYR A 133 -20.00 9.91 20.41
CA TYR A 133 -20.59 8.62 20.03
C TYR A 133 -19.54 7.50 20.13
N ASP A 134 -19.86 6.46 20.87
CA ASP A 134 -19.05 5.26 21.01
C ASP A 134 -19.28 4.33 19.81
N VAL A 135 -18.23 4.14 19.01
CA VAL A 135 -18.26 3.14 17.94
C VAL A 135 -18.10 1.77 18.60
N HIS A 136 -19.22 1.10 18.86
CA HIS A 136 -19.23 -0.27 19.36
C HIS A 136 -18.74 -1.24 18.28
N ILE A 137 -17.45 -1.60 18.35
CA ILE A 137 -16.85 -2.64 17.52
C ILE A 137 -17.12 -3.99 18.20
N ASN A 138 -18.30 -4.56 17.96
CA ASN A 138 -18.62 -5.89 18.46
C ASN A 138 -18.16 -6.94 17.45
N ASN A 139 -16.94 -7.45 17.62
CA ASN A 139 -16.57 -8.74 17.02
C ASN A 139 -15.36 -9.33 17.73
N LYS A 140 -15.53 -10.52 18.33
CA LYS A 140 -14.41 -11.33 18.84
C LYS A 140 -13.35 -11.57 17.75
N GLY A 141 -13.78 -11.68 16.49
CA GLY A 141 -12.90 -11.80 15.32
C GLY A 141 -11.93 -10.62 15.14
N LEU A 142 -12.31 -9.39 15.50
CA LEU A 142 -11.43 -8.22 15.37
C LEU A 142 -10.24 -8.31 16.32
N VAL A 143 -10.47 -8.73 17.57
CA VAL A 143 -9.40 -8.92 18.55
C VAL A 143 -8.42 -9.99 18.05
N TYR A 144 -8.91 -11.10 17.52
CA TYR A 144 -8.06 -12.14 16.93
C TYR A 144 -7.26 -11.62 15.73
N SER A 145 -7.89 -10.88 14.80
CA SER A 145 -7.20 -10.29 13.66
C SER A 145 -6.10 -9.31 14.09
N VAL A 146 -6.36 -8.46 15.09
CA VAL A 146 -5.37 -7.51 15.62
C VAL A 146 -4.21 -8.23 16.31
N VAL A 147 -4.49 -9.23 17.15
CA VAL A 147 -3.46 -10.02 17.82
C VAL A 147 -2.59 -10.76 16.81
N LEU A 148 -3.21 -11.38 15.79
CA LEU A 148 -2.50 -12.04 14.70
C LEU A 148 -1.63 -11.05 13.90
N LEU A 149 -2.14 -9.85 13.57
CA LEU A 149 -1.38 -8.81 12.87
C LEU A 149 -0.18 -8.34 13.69
N LEU A 150 -0.35 -8.09 14.99
CA LEU A 150 0.75 -7.70 15.88
C LEU A 150 1.78 -8.81 16.02
N ALA A 151 1.34 -10.06 16.14
CA ALA A 151 2.23 -11.22 16.18
C ALA A 151 3.04 -11.36 14.89
N SER A 152 2.44 -11.14 13.71
CA SER A 152 3.16 -11.22 12.43
C SER A 152 4.23 -10.13 12.31
N VAL A 153 3.92 -8.90 12.72
CA VAL A 153 4.91 -7.80 12.76
C VAL A 153 6.05 -8.13 13.72
N PHE A 154 5.73 -8.60 14.93
CA PHE A 154 6.75 -8.98 15.91
C PHE A 154 7.65 -10.09 15.37
N LEU A 155 7.08 -11.15 14.79
CA LEU A 155 7.83 -12.27 14.24
C LEU A 155 8.71 -11.86 13.06
N THR A 156 8.23 -11.00 12.17
CA THR A 156 9.05 -10.52 11.03
C THR A 156 10.21 -9.66 11.50
N VAL A 157 10.00 -8.72 12.44
CA VAL A 157 11.07 -7.92 13.03
C VAL A 157 12.08 -8.78 13.79
N MET A 158 11.60 -9.74 14.59
CA MET A 158 12.45 -10.68 15.32
C MET A 158 13.30 -11.53 14.34
N SER A 159 12.70 -12.03 13.26
CA SER A 159 13.43 -12.81 12.24
C SER A 159 14.55 -11.99 11.59
N VAL A 160 14.30 -10.73 11.27
CA VAL A 160 15.30 -9.81 10.72
C VAL A 160 16.40 -9.51 11.74
N HIS A 161 16.03 -9.31 13.00
CA HIS A 161 16.98 -9.06 14.07
C HIS A 161 17.92 -10.24 14.31
N LEU A 162 17.37 -11.46 14.35
CA LEU A 162 18.14 -12.71 14.50
C LEU A 162 19.11 -12.94 13.33
N ASN A 163 18.81 -12.41 12.14
CA ASN A 163 19.71 -12.46 10.99
C ASN A 163 20.65 -11.24 10.90
N HIS A 164 20.90 -10.56 12.03
CA HIS A 164 21.79 -9.41 12.13
C HIS A 164 21.50 -8.30 11.12
N TRP A 165 20.21 -8.04 10.83
CA TRP A 165 19.76 -7.02 9.87
C TRP A 165 20.24 -7.23 8.43
N LYS A 166 20.64 -8.46 8.06
CA LYS A 166 20.98 -8.80 6.67
C LYS A 166 19.77 -9.39 5.96
N LEU A 167 19.42 -8.82 4.80
CA LEU A 167 18.38 -9.36 3.93
C LEU A 167 18.97 -10.41 2.98
N ASP A 168 19.03 -11.66 3.44
CA ASP A 168 19.47 -12.80 2.63
C ASP A 168 18.29 -13.55 2.00
N ARG A 169 18.55 -14.27 0.89
CA ARG A 169 17.55 -15.16 0.25
C ARG A 169 16.97 -16.20 1.22
N ARG A 170 17.78 -16.67 2.18
CA ARG A 170 17.35 -17.63 3.21
C ARG A 170 16.31 -17.01 4.15
N LEU A 171 16.52 -15.76 4.56
CA LEU A 171 15.56 -15.02 5.38
C LEU A 171 14.28 -14.75 4.61
N GLY A 172 14.37 -14.37 3.33
CA GLY A 172 13.19 -14.21 2.47
C GLY A 172 12.36 -15.49 2.35
N LEU A 173 13.01 -16.65 2.19
CA LEU A 173 12.31 -17.94 2.14
C LEU A 173 11.69 -18.29 3.50
N GLY A 174 12.39 -17.99 4.60
CA GLY A 174 11.86 -18.12 5.96
C GLY A 174 10.64 -17.23 6.21
N LEU A 175 10.63 -15.99 5.71
CA LEU A 175 9.48 -15.08 5.81
C LEU A 175 8.28 -15.57 5.00
N ILE A 176 8.49 -16.13 3.80
CA ILE A 176 7.41 -16.74 3.00
C ILE A 176 6.82 -17.95 3.75
N PHE A 177 7.67 -18.79 4.35
CA PHE A 177 7.22 -19.91 5.15
C PHE A 177 6.43 -19.45 6.39
N LEU A 178 6.90 -18.42 7.08
CA LEU A 178 6.20 -17.79 8.21
C LEU A 178 4.85 -17.20 7.79
N TYR A 179 4.79 -16.56 6.62
CA TYR A 179 3.55 -16.06 6.03
C TYR A 179 2.57 -17.20 5.69
N ALA A 180 3.04 -18.34 5.18
CA ALA A 180 2.20 -19.51 4.94
C ALA A 180 1.63 -20.08 6.24
N ILE A 181 2.44 -20.19 7.30
CA ILE A 181 1.95 -20.59 8.64
C ILE A 181 0.92 -19.59 9.16
N PHE A 182 1.19 -18.30 9.02
CA PHE A 182 0.29 -17.23 9.43
C PHE A 182 -1.07 -17.33 8.72
N LEU A 183 -1.09 -17.53 7.40
CA LEU A 183 -2.33 -17.73 6.64
C LEU A 183 -3.09 -18.97 7.11
N LEU A 184 -2.38 -20.07 7.36
CA LEU A 184 -3.00 -21.31 7.83
C LEU A 184 -3.63 -21.12 9.21
N CYS A 185 -2.94 -20.44 10.13
CA CYS A 185 -3.48 -20.05 11.42
C CYS A 185 -4.69 -19.11 11.25
N SER A 186 -4.60 -18.09 10.40
CA SER A 186 -5.68 -17.13 10.17
C SER A 186 -6.94 -17.80 9.62
N ILE A 187 -6.82 -18.81 8.77
CA ILE A 187 -7.96 -19.57 8.24
C ILE A 187 -8.58 -20.44 9.33
N LEU A 188 -7.76 -21.15 10.13
CA LEU A 188 -8.23 -21.99 11.22
C LEU A 188 -8.95 -21.17 12.31
N PHE A 189 -8.39 -20.04 12.71
CA PHE A 189 -8.99 -19.16 13.71
C PHE A 189 -10.15 -18.33 13.15
N GLY A 190 -10.16 -18.03 11.84
CA GLY A 190 -11.27 -17.32 11.20
C GLY A 190 -12.55 -18.14 11.06
N GLN A 191 -12.49 -19.46 11.26
CA GLN A 191 -13.66 -20.36 11.25
C GLN A 191 -14.29 -20.59 12.63
N MET A 192 -13.67 -20.10 13.72
CA MET A 192 -14.07 -20.30 15.12
C MET A 192 -14.70 -19.03 15.71
#